data_AF-A0AAD9BW44-F1
#
_entry.id   AF-A0AAD9BW44-F1
#
_cell.length_a   1.000
_cell.length_b   1.000
_cell.length_c   1.000
_cell.angle_alpha   90.00
_cell.angle_beta   90.00
_cell.angle_gamma   90.00
#
_symmetry.space_group_name_H-M   'P 1'
#
loop_
_entity.id
_entity.type
_entity.pdbx_description
1 polymer ?
#
loop_
_entity_poly.entity_id
_entity_poly.type
_entity_poly.pdbx_seq_one_letter_code
_entity_poly.pdbx_strand_id
1 'polypeptide(L)'
;MSVVCPKKSVFSRLLFLLFLQDSCCSALELVLLHTNDVHARVEETSVHSGTCGSESSACFAGVARRATEVARVRGTERHVLLLDAGDQFQGTVWFNHYKGAEAAHFMNKLKYDAFGNHEFDNGLEGLKKPFMEQILCPIVSANLKTDPSIAATFGKSYLPYKILTVAGERLGIVGYVSQETSALSKPGPLLLFEAEIPALQLQVDKLRTLGVNKIIALGHSGFTVDQEIARKVRGGRGDRRTQQHFPLHRNPPLH
;
A
#
# COMPACT_ATOMS: atom_id res chain seq x y z
N MET A 1 18.63 79.79 -43.81
CA MET A 1 17.25 79.26 -43.87
C MET A 1 17.26 77.89 -43.19
N SER A 2 16.33 77.72 -42.25
CA SER A 2 16.05 76.56 -41.39
C SER A 2 16.08 75.23 -42.18
N VAL A 3 16.40 74.08 -41.60
CA VAL A 3 15.50 73.29 -40.73
C VAL A 3 16.31 72.36 -39.80
N VAL A 4 15.70 72.12 -38.64
CA VAL A 4 16.16 71.44 -37.42
C VAL A 4 16.05 69.90 -37.49
N CYS A 5 16.96 69.24 -36.76
CA CYS A 5 17.08 67.84 -36.25
C CYS A 5 15.76 67.09 -35.89
N PRO A 6 15.72 65.73 -35.68
CA PRO A 6 16.60 65.02 -34.72
C PRO A 6 17.06 63.58 -35.03
N LYS A 7 18.16 63.21 -34.35
CA LYS A 7 18.72 61.86 -34.13
C LYS A 7 17.74 60.91 -33.44
N LYS A 8 17.82 59.61 -33.72
CA LYS A 8 17.49 58.56 -32.74
C LYS A 8 18.48 57.39 -32.78
N SER A 9 19.01 57.13 -31.59
CA SER A 9 19.93 56.07 -31.18
C SER A 9 19.27 54.70 -31.27
N VAL A 10 20.00 53.69 -31.76
CA VAL A 10 19.57 52.30 -31.84
C VAL A 10 19.90 51.61 -30.52
N PHE A 11 18.89 51.44 -29.66
CA PHE A 11 18.98 50.57 -28.48
C PHE A 11 18.57 49.15 -28.87
N SER A 12 19.54 48.24 -28.89
CA SER A 12 19.32 46.79 -29.04
C SER A 12 18.49 46.28 -27.86
N ARG A 13 17.23 45.90 -28.12
CA ARG A 13 16.36 45.24 -27.15
C ARG A 13 16.63 43.74 -27.20
N LEU A 14 17.40 43.25 -26.24
CA LEU A 14 17.50 41.82 -25.94
C LEU A 14 16.16 41.38 -25.35
N LEU A 15 15.34 40.71 -26.15
CA LEU A 15 14.06 40.16 -25.75
C LEU A 15 14.30 38.89 -24.92
N PHE A 16 14.35 39.04 -23.60
CA PHE A 16 14.38 37.92 -22.67
C PHE A 16 12.98 37.27 -22.66
N LEU A 17 12.81 36.23 -23.49
CA LEU A 17 11.64 35.34 -23.44
C LEU A 17 11.69 34.59 -22.11
N LEU A 18 11.07 35.16 -21.08
CA LEU A 18 10.63 34.45 -19.89
C LEU A 18 9.62 33.40 -20.36
N PHE A 19 10.10 32.17 -20.55
CA PHE A 19 9.23 31.00 -20.57
C PHE A 19 8.57 30.94 -19.19
N LEU A 20 7.35 31.48 -19.11
CA LEU A 20 6.41 31.13 -18.06
C LEU A 20 6.15 29.63 -18.23
N GLN A 21 6.94 28.82 -17.54
CA GLN A 21 6.60 27.44 -17.30
C GLN A 21 5.36 27.49 -16.43
N ASP A 22 4.18 27.47 -17.07
CA ASP A 22 2.96 27.05 -16.42
C ASP A 22 3.25 25.70 -15.80
N SER A 23 3.53 25.72 -14.49
CA SER A 23 3.54 24.54 -13.67
C SER A 23 2.08 24.14 -13.56
N CYS A 24 1.58 23.47 -14.59
CA CYS A 24 0.31 22.78 -14.54
C CYS A 24 0.45 21.78 -13.40
N CYS A 25 -0.11 22.14 -12.24
CA CYS A 25 -0.31 21.23 -11.13
C CYS A 25 -1.35 20.21 -11.63
N SER A 26 -0.90 19.25 -12.43
CA SER A 26 -1.74 18.18 -12.93
C SER A 26 -2.16 17.36 -11.71
N ALA A 27 -3.46 17.28 -11.47
CA ALA A 27 -3.98 16.39 -10.46
C ALA A 27 -3.55 14.95 -10.79
N LEU A 28 -2.95 14.25 -9.83
CA LEU A 28 -2.68 12.83 -9.97
C LEU A 28 -3.99 12.08 -9.78
N GLU A 29 -4.52 11.52 -10.86
CA GLU A 29 -5.55 10.51 -10.79
C GLU A 29 -4.88 9.14 -10.56
N LEU A 30 -5.27 8.45 -9.49
CA LEU A 30 -4.70 7.18 -9.08
C LEU A 30 -5.82 6.18 -8.89
N VAL A 31 -5.73 5.05 -9.59
CA VAL A 31 -6.64 3.91 -9.40
C VAL A 31 -6.01 2.96 -8.38
N LEU A 32 -6.70 2.80 -7.26
CA LEU A 32 -6.26 1.92 -6.19
C LEU A 32 -7.06 0.63 -6.23
N LEU A 33 -6.43 -0.44 -6.71
CA LEU A 33 -6.93 -1.80 -6.54
C LEU A 33 -6.44 -2.32 -5.19
N HIS A 34 -7.31 -2.97 -4.44
CA HIS A 34 -6.90 -3.58 -3.18
C HIS A 34 -7.58 -4.92 -2.93
N THR A 35 -6.90 -5.76 -2.15
CA THR A 35 -7.47 -6.94 -1.51
C THR A 35 -7.13 -6.96 -0.02
N ASN A 36 -7.85 -7.77 0.74
CA ASN A 36 -7.69 -8.01 2.16
C ASN A 36 -8.37 -9.35 2.48
N ASP A 37 -7.96 -10.01 3.57
CA ASP A 37 -8.60 -11.21 4.12
C ASP A 37 -8.85 -12.30 3.04
N VAL A 38 -7.88 -12.49 2.15
CA VAL A 38 -8.00 -13.46 1.06
C VAL A 38 -8.04 -14.89 1.59
N HIS A 39 -7.44 -15.15 2.75
CA HIS A 39 -7.51 -16.42 3.47
C HIS A 39 -7.38 -17.65 2.58
N ALA A 40 -6.26 -17.68 1.83
CA ALA A 40 -5.88 -18.76 0.93
C ALA A 40 -6.97 -19.18 -0.08
N ARG A 41 -7.90 -18.30 -0.44
CA ARG A 41 -8.88 -18.50 -1.53
C ARG A 41 -8.21 -18.32 -2.90
N VAL A 42 -7.32 -19.26 -3.21
CA VAL A 42 -6.59 -19.34 -4.48
C VAL A 42 -7.55 -19.71 -5.61
N GLU A 43 -8.37 -20.73 -5.39
CA GLU A 43 -9.42 -21.16 -6.31
C GLU A 43 -10.66 -20.27 -6.20
N GLU A 44 -11.54 -20.37 -7.20
CA GLU A 44 -12.86 -19.76 -7.11
C GLU A 44 -13.71 -20.44 -6.03
N THR A 45 -14.64 -19.68 -5.46
CA THR A 45 -15.45 -20.08 -4.32
C THR A 45 -16.93 -20.00 -4.65
N SER A 46 -17.77 -20.64 -3.83
CA SER A 46 -19.19 -20.30 -3.80
C SER A 46 -19.41 -18.87 -3.29
N VAL A 47 -20.66 -18.38 -3.35
CA VAL A 47 -21.05 -17.06 -2.81
C VAL A 47 -20.77 -16.90 -1.31
N HIS A 48 -20.66 -18.01 -0.58
CA HIS A 48 -20.35 -18.05 0.85
C HIS A 48 -18.87 -18.38 1.13
N SER A 49 -17.98 -18.18 0.15
CA SER A 49 -16.53 -18.42 0.28
C SER A 49 -16.14 -19.87 0.62
N GLY A 50 -17.03 -20.83 0.34
CA GLY A 50 -16.79 -22.27 0.42
C GLY A 50 -16.43 -22.88 -0.92
N THR A 51 -16.40 -24.21 -1.01
CA THR A 51 -16.08 -24.92 -2.25
C THR A 51 -17.08 -24.56 -3.37
N CYS A 52 -16.56 -24.16 -4.53
CA CYS A 52 -17.32 -24.03 -5.76
C CYS A 52 -17.75 -25.43 -6.26
N GLY A 53 -19.01 -25.61 -6.69
CA GLY A 53 -19.42 -26.84 -7.38
C GLY A 53 -20.44 -27.75 -6.69
N SER A 54 -21.37 -27.21 -5.89
CA SER A 54 -22.65 -27.91 -5.68
C SER A 54 -23.70 -27.32 -6.62
N GLU A 55 -24.44 -28.21 -7.27
CA GLU A 55 -25.31 -27.96 -8.42
C GLU A 55 -26.11 -26.65 -8.31
N SER A 56 -25.98 -25.79 -9.33
CA SER A 56 -26.69 -24.51 -9.54
C SER A 56 -26.15 -23.24 -8.86
N SER A 57 -24.99 -23.24 -8.21
CA SER A 57 -24.40 -21.99 -7.66
C SER A 57 -23.28 -21.43 -8.54
N ALA A 58 -23.36 -20.14 -8.89
CA ALA A 58 -22.29 -19.45 -9.60
C ALA A 58 -21.02 -19.39 -8.73
N CYS A 59 -19.86 -19.44 -9.37
CA CYS A 59 -18.57 -19.34 -8.68
C CYS A 59 -17.97 -17.95 -8.81
N PHE A 60 -17.32 -17.52 -7.73
CA PHE A 60 -16.85 -16.15 -7.51
C PHE A 60 -15.37 -16.14 -7.14
N ALA A 61 -14.74 -14.96 -7.24
CA ALA A 61 -13.37 -14.75 -6.79
C ALA A 61 -12.34 -15.71 -7.44
N GLY A 62 -11.33 -16.12 -6.68
CA GLY A 62 -10.17 -16.86 -7.14
C GLY A 62 -9.09 -15.99 -7.79
N VAL A 63 -7.83 -16.41 -7.66
CA VAL A 63 -6.67 -15.64 -8.12
C VAL A 63 -6.67 -15.45 -9.64
N ALA A 64 -7.14 -16.43 -10.41
CA ALA A 64 -7.18 -16.35 -11.87
C ALA A 64 -8.17 -15.28 -12.37
N ARG A 65 -9.35 -15.20 -11.76
CA ARG A 65 -10.35 -14.16 -12.05
C ARG A 65 -9.85 -12.79 -11.62
N ARG A 66 -9.24 -12.70 -10.44
CA ARG A 66 -8.59 -11.48 -9.95
C ARG A 66 -7.49 -11.00 -10.90
N ALA A 67 -6.66 -11.91 -11.40
CA ALA A 67 -5.59 -11.58 -12.36
C ALA A 67 -6.16 -11.01 -13.67
N THR A 68 -7.28 -11.55 -14.15
CA THR A 68 -7.97 -11.05 -15.34
C THR A 68 -8.44 -9.61 -15.14
N GLU A 69 -9.08 -9.32 -14.00
CA GLU A 69 -9.58 -7.98 -13.71
C GLU A 69 -8.45 -6.97 -13.46
N VAL A 70 -7.41 -7.35 -12.72
CA VAL A 70 -6.21 -6.55 -12.53
C VAL A 70 -5.56 -6.21 -13.86
N ALA A 71 -5.44 -7.18 -14.77
CA ALA A 71 -4.89 -6.97 -16.11
C ALA A 71 -5.77 -6.03 -16.94
N ARG A 72 -7.10 -6.18 -16.86
CA ARG A 72 -8.06 -5.30 -17.54
C ARG A 72 -7.88 -3.85 -17.09
N VAL A 73 -7.90 -3.60 -15.78
CA VAL A 73 -7.76 -2.25 -15.21
C VAL A 73 -6.39 -1.65 -15.55
N ARG A 74 -5.31 -2.43 -15.45
CA ARG A 74 -3.97 -1.96 -15.86
C ARG A 74 -3.84 -1.71 -17.36
N GLY A 75 -4.71 -2.29 -18.18
CA GLY A 75 -4.79 -2.05 -19.62
C GLY A 75 -5.58 -0.79 -19.99
N THR A 76 -6.49 -0.32 -19.13
CA THR A 76 -7.33 0.86 -19.40
C THR A 76 -6.90 2.10 -18.63
N GLU A 77 -6.34 1.93 -17.43
CA GLU A 77 -6.00 3.02 -16.51
C GLU A 77 -4.49 3.30 -16.51
N ARG A 78 -4.11 4.58 -16.46
CA ARG A 78 -2.70 4.99 -16.59
C ARG A 78 -1.87 4.78 -15.33
N HIS A 79 -2.49 4.94 -14.16
CA HIS A 79 -1.81 5.00 -12.86
C HIS A 79 -2.55 4.07 -11.91
N VAL A 80 -2.10 2.82 -11.83
CA VAL A 80 -2.75 1.77 -11.04
C VAL A 80 -1.78 1.26 -9.99
N LEU A 81 -2.25 1.15 -8.75
CA LEU A 81 -1.58 0.38 -7.71
C LEU A 81 -2.46 -0.79 -7.30
N LEU A 82 -1.83 -1.93 -7.03
CA LEU A 82 -2.45 -3.10 -6.45
C LEU A 82 -1.87 -3.36 -5.07
N LEU A 83 -2.66 -3.09 -4.02
CA LEU A 83 -2.25 -3.24 -2.64
C LEU A 83 -2.97 -4.42 -1.97
N ASP A 84 -2.35 -4.98 -0.94
CA ASP A 84 -3.02 -5.95 -0.08
C ASP A 84 -2.90 -5.57 1.38
N ALA A 85 -4.02 -5.58 2.10
CA ALA A 85 -4.10 -5.14 3.49
C ALA A 85 -3.97 -6.30 4.50
N GLY A 86 -3.44 -7.45 4.09
CA GLY A 86 -3.14 -8.55 5.00
C GLY A 86 -4.17 -9.67 4.98
N ASP A 87 -3.86 -10.71 5.75
CA ASP A 87 -4.57 -11.96 5.91
C ASP A 87 -4.68 -12.77 4.59
N GLN A 88 -3.54 -12.93 3.92
CA GLN A 88 -3.40 -13.90 2.82
C GLN A 88 -3.34 -15.34 3.34
N PHE A 89 -2.76 -15.53 4.53
CA PHE A 89 -2.54 -16.86 5.11
C PHE A 89 -3.83 -17.42 5.71
N GLN A 90 -3.78 -18.74 5.95
CA GLN A 90 -4.82 -19.51 6.59
C GLN A 90 -6.13 -19.61 5.78
N GLY A 91 -6.89 -20.69 5.95
CA GLY A 91 -8.29 -20.75 5.50
C GLY A 91 -8.63 -21.84 4.49
N THR A 92 -7.67 -22.39 3.73
CA THR A 92 -7.89 -23.54 2.82
C THR A 92 -6.74 -24.54 2.87
N VAL A 93 -6.91 -25.68 2.16
CA VAL A 93 -5.85 -26.69 2.00
C VAL A 93 -4.59 -26.14 1.32
N TRP A 94 -4.71 -25.06 0.54
CA TRP A 94 -3.56 -24.41 -0.10
C TRP A 94 -2.55 -23.94 0.93
N PHE A 95 -2.97 -23.20 1.94
CA PHE A 95 -2.08 -22.77 3.01
C PHE A 95 -1.56 -23.96 3.82
N ASN A 96 -2.41 -24.96 4.08
CA ASN A 96 -1.99 -26.15 4.83
C ASN A 96 -0.84 -26.90 4.15
N HIS A 97 -0.83 -26.95 2.81
CA HIS A 97 0.19 -27.65 2.04
C HIS A 97 1.39 -26.75 1.69
N TYR A 98 1.15 -25.55 1.14
CA TYR A 98 2.19 -24.67 0.60
C TYR A 98 2.75 -23.65 1.61
N LYS A 99 2.09 -23.50 2.77
CA LYS A 99 2.58 -22.72 3.92
C LYS A 99 2.91 -21.26 3.62
N GLY A 100 2.26 -20.63 2.64
CA GLY A 100 2.49 -19.25 2.22
C GLY A 100 3.30 -19.12 0.91
N ALA A 101 3.89 -20.20 0.38
CA ALA A 101 4.54 -20.15 -0.94
C ALA A 101 3.55 -19.83 -2.05
N GLU A 102 2.30 -20.28 -1.93
CA GLU A 102 1.21 -19.96 -2.84
C GLU A 102 0.92 -18.45 -2.84
N ALA A 103 0.87 -17.83 -1.65
CA ALA A 103 0.62 -16.41 -1.51
C ALA A 103 1.74 -15.60 -2.17
N ALA A 104 3.01 -15.91 -1.85
CA ALA A 104 4.16 -15.26 -2.48
C ALA A 104 4.15 -15.44 -4.01
N HIS A 105 3.93 -16.66 -4.48
CA HIS A 105 3.90 -16.98 -5.91
C HIS A 105 2.87 -16.14 -6.67
N PHE A 106 1.63 -16.11 -6.17
CA PHE A 106 0.54 -15.44 -6.85
C PHE A 106 0.60 -13.92 -6.70
N MET A 107 0.97 -13.40 -5.53
CA MET A 107 1.17 -11.96 -5.35
C MET A 107 2.27 -11.43 -6.27
N ASN A 108 3.36 -12.18 -6.43
CA ASN A 108 4.43 -11.85 -7.37
C ASN A 108 3.93 -11.87 -8.83
N LYS A 109 3.17 -12.90 -9.22
CA LYS A 109 2.58 -12.97 -10.58
C LYS A 109 1.62 -11.81 -10.86
N LEU A 110 0.81 -11.44 -9.88
CA LEU A 110 -0.12 -10.31 -9.97
C LEU A 110 0.59 -8.96 -9.79
N LYS A 111 1.88 -8.94 -9.45
CA LYS A 111 2.71 -7.74 -9.25
C LYS A 111 2.06 -6.79 -8.25
N TYR A 112 1.81 -7.26 -7.02
CA TYR A 112 1.39 -6.37 -5.94
C TYR A 112 2.47 -5.32 -5.65
N ASP A 113 2.04 -4.10 -5.30
CA ASP A 113 2.92 -2.95 -5.07
C ASP A 113 3.32 -2.80 -3.59
N ALA A 114 2.45 -3.20 -2.67
CA ALA A 114 2.76 -3.34 -1.25
C ALA A 114 1.77 -4.27 -0.54
N PHE A 115 2.21 -4.80 0.60
CA PHE A 115 1.46 -5.72 1.45
C PHE A 115 1.53 -5.27 2.91
N GLY A 116 0.40 -5.01 3.57
CA GLY A 116 0.33 -4.85 5.02
C GLY A 116 0.27 -6.24 5.65
N ASN A 117 1.27 -6.67 6.41
CA ASN A 117 1.27 -8.02 6.96
C ASN A 117 0.53 -8.11 8.30
N HIS A 118 -0.07 -9.26 8.53
CA HIS A 118 -0.66 -9.69 9.80
C HIS A 118 -0.34 -11.17 10.11
N GLU A 119 0.45 -11.83 9.26
CA GLU A 119 0.59 -13.29 9.23
C GLU A 119 1.61 -13.84 10.23
N PHE A 120 1.13 -14.36 11.37
CA PHE A 120 1.99 -15.02 12.37
C PHE A 120 1.49 -16.41 12.79
N ASP A 121 0.57 -17.02 12.04
CA ASP A 121 -0.11 -18.26 12.45
C ASP A 121 0.82 -19.47 12.55
N ASN A 122 1.83 -19.52 11.67
CA ASN A 122 2.91 -20.51 11.70
C ASN A 122 4.14 -19.98 12.46
N GLY A 123 3.98 -18.91 13.24
CA GLY A 123 5.04 -18.20 13.93
C GLY A 123 6.03 -17.50 13.01
N LEU A 124 7.06 -16.92 13.62
CA LEU A 124 8.08 -16.14 12.93
C LEU A 124 8.77 -16.92 11.80
N GLU A 125 9.09 -18.19 12.03
CA GLU A 125 9.77 -19.01 11.02
C GLU A 125 8.86 -19.37 9.85
N GLY A 126 7.56 -19.60 10.08
CA GLY A 126 6.59 -19.83 9.02
C GLY A 126 6.27 -18.58 8.20
N LEU A 127 6.41 -17.38 8.79
CA LEU A 127 6.39 -16.14 8.02
C LEU A 127 7.65 -16.00 7.16
N LYS A 128 8.84 -16.22 7.75
CA LYS A 128 10.12 -16.12 7.04
C LYS A 128 10.20 -17.08 5.86
N LYS A 129 9.87 -18.36 6.09
CA LYS A 129 9.98 -19.42 5.08
C LYS A 129 8.64 -20.12 4.89
N PRO A 130 8.17 -20.27 3.64
CA PRO A 130 8.80 -19.85 2.38
C PRO A 130 8.48 -18.39 1.97
N PHE A 131 7.54 -17.72 2.64
CA PHE A 131 6.93 -16.50 2.11
C PHE A 131 7.91 -15.31 1.99
N MET A 132 8.58 -14.89 3.05
CA MET A 132 9.49 -13.72 2.98
C MET A 132 10.73 -13.99 2.12
N GLU A 133 11.13 -15.25 1.94
CA GLU A 133 12.20 -15.62 1.00
C GLU A 133 11.80 -15.45 -0.47
N GLN A 134 10.50 -15.49 -0.78
CA GLN A 134 9.99 -15.52 -2.16
C GLN A 134 9.26 -14.24 -2.57
N ILE A 135 8.62 -13.52 -1.64
CA ILE A 135 7.83 -12.33 -1.95
C ILE A 135 8.74 -11.19 -2.47
N LEU A 136 8.36 -10.61 -3.60
CA LEU A 136 9.09 -9.52 -4.26
C LEU A 136 8.52 -8.14 -3.93
N CYS A 137 7.23 -8.06 -3.59
CA CYS A 137 6.64 -6.81 -3.16
C CYS A 137 7.07 -6.47 -1.73
N PRO A 138 7.22 -5.17 -1.41
CA PRO A 138 7.53 -4.75 -0.05
C PRO A 138 6.39 -5.10 0.91
N ILE A 139 6.77 -5.58 2.07
CA ILE A 139 5.90 -5.77 3.23
C ILE A 139 6.02 -4.50 4.09
N VAL A 140 4.89 -3.89 4.45
CA VAL A 140 4.88 -2.65 5.20
C VAL A 140 4.19 -2.79 6.57
N SER A 141 4.87 -2.35 7.62
CA SER A 141 4.27 -2.10 8.94
C SER A 141 5.14 -1.17 9.79
N ALA A 142 4.58 -0.04 10.21
CA ALA A 142 5.27 0.96 11.02
C ALA A 142 5.33 0.59 12.51
N ASN A 143 4.32 -0.13 13.00
CA ASN A 143 4.12 -0.42 14.42
C ASN A 143 4.59 -1.82 14.83
N LEU A 144 5.11 -2.64 13.90
CA LEU A 144 5.86 -3.84 14.27
C LEU A 144 7.33 -3.48 14.56
N LYS A 145 7.81 -3.85 15.75
CA LYS A 145 9.23 -3.80 16.14
C LYS A 145 9.77 -5.19 16.33
N THR A 146 10.97 -5.40 15.80
CA THR A 146 11.72 -6.63 15.96
C THR A 146 12.73 -6.48 17.09
N ASP A 147 12.91 -7.51 17.89
CA ASP A 147 14.03 -7.59 18.82
C ASP A 147 15.37 -7.39 18.09
N PRO A 148 16.32 -6.64 18.68
CA PRO A 148 17.64 -6.41 18.08
C PRO A 148 18.37 -7.68 17.62
N SER A 149 18.15 -8.81 18.30
CA SER A 149 18.76 -10.11 17.95
C SER A 149 18.34 -10.64 16.57
N ILE A 150 17.14 -10.28 16.10
CA ILE A 150 16.61 -10.74 14.80
C ILE A 150 16.47 -9.62 13.76
N ALA A 151 16.67 -8.36 14.14
CA ALA A 151 16.47 -7.22 13.25
C ALA A 151 17.23 -7.32 11.91
N ALA A 152 18.48 -7.83 11.94
CA ALA A 152 19.29 -7.99 10.74
C ALA A 152 18.78 -9.11 9.78
N THR A 153 18.03 -10.08 10.31
CA THR A 153 17.57 -11.28 9.58
C THR A 153 16.07 -11.32 9.37
N PHE A 154 15.32 -10.37 9.93
CA PHE A 154 13.86 -10.31 9.82
C PHE A 154 13.41 -10.17 8.36
N GLY A 155 14.25 -9.61 7.49
CA GLY A 155 14.06 -9.61 6.04
C GLY A 155 14.02 -8.21 5.48
N LYS A 156 14.76 -7.98 4.40
CA LYS A 156 14.88 -6.65 3.75
C LYS A 156 13.57 -6.14 3.16
N SER A 157 12.63 -7.06 2.90
CA SER A 157 11.32 -6.73 2.34
C SER A 157 10.40 -6.06 3.37
N TYR A 158 10.71 -6.14 4.67
CA TYR A 158 9.91 -5.54 5.74
C TYR A 158 10.33 -4.10 6.02
N LEU A 159 9.41 -3.16 5.83
CA LEU A 159 9.69 -1.72 5.94
C LEU A 159 8.56 -1.02 6.72
N PRO A 160 8.84 0.07 7.45
CA PRO A 160 7.75 0.87 8.05
C PRO A 160 6.87 1.55 6.99
N TYR A 161 7.48 1.90 5.85
CA TYR A 161 6.82 2.52 4.72
C TYR A 161 7.57 2.24 3.41
N LYS A 162 6.90 2.44 2.28
CA LYS A 162 7.48 2.45 0.94
C LYS A 162 7.17 3.78 0.24
N ILE A 163 8.14 4.34 -0.48
CA ILE A 163 7.88 5.46 -1.40
C ILE A 163 7.87 4.90 -2.82
N LEU A 164 6.78 5.16 -3.55
CA LEU A 164 6.62 4.86 -4.97
C LEU A 164 6.63 6.17 -5.77
N THR A 165 7.07 6.09 -7.03
CA THR A 165 6.96 7.20 -7.97
C THR A 165 5.93 6.84 -9.03
N VAL A 166 4.85 7.61 -9.13
CA VAL A 166 3.75 7.39 -10.08
C VAL A 166 3.50 8.70 -10.81
N ALA A 167 3.58 8.69 -12.14
CA ALA A 167 3.45 9.90 -12.97
C ALA A 167 4.42 11.05 -12.59
N GLY A 168 5.61 10.72 -12.08
CA GLY A 168 6.58 11.72 -11.58
C GLY A 168 6.28 12.25 -10.18
N GLU A 169 5.14 11.90 -9.60
CA GLU A 169 4.74 12.23 -8.23
C GLU A 169 5.22 11.17 -7.24
N ARG A 170 5.57 11.59 -6.02
CA ARG A 170 5.97 10.69 -4.93
C ARG A 170 4.79 10.35 -4.04
N LEU A 171 4.53 9.05 -3.90
CA LEU A 171 3.48 8.50 -3.06
C LEU A 171 4.11 7.67 -1.93
N GLY A 172 3.71 7.92 -0.68
CA GLY A 172 4.09 7.12 0.46
C GLY A 172 3.03 6.07 0.77
N ILE A 173 3.44 4.86 1.13
CA ILE A 173 2.58 3.81 1.68
C ILE A 173 3.13 3.48 3.05
N VAL A 174 2.37 3.74 4.12
CA VAL A 174 2.76 3.45 5.49
C VAL A 174 1.94 2.27 5.99
N GLY A 175 2.63 1.24 6.48
CA GLY A 175 1.99 0.03 6.95
C GLY A 175 1.51 0.10 8.40
N TYR A 176 0.50 -0.67 8.77
CA TYR A 176 0.18 -0.95 10.18
C TYR A 176 -0.47 -2.32 10.35
N VAL A 177 -0.39 -2.86 11.55
CA VAL A 177 -0.93 -4.17 11.93
C VAL A 177 -1.61 -4.07 13.30
N SER A 178 -2.64 -4.87 13.56
CA SER A 178 -3.35 -4.86 14.84
C SER A 178 -2.40 -5.06 16.03
N GLN A 179 -2.52 -4.23 17.06
CA GLN A 179 -1.85 -4.48 18.35
C GLN A 179 -2.29 -5.82 18.98
N GLU A 180 -3.50 -6.29 18.66
CA GLU A 180 -4.06 -7.55 19.17
C GLU A 180 -3.41 -8.80 18.57
N THR A 181 -2.56 -8.66 17.54
CA THR A 181 -1.87 -9.78 16.88
C THR A 181 -1.13 -10.69 17.87
N SER A 182 -0.55 -10.10 18.93
CA SER A 182 0.11 -10.83 20.01
C SER A 182 -0.79 -11.85 20.71
N ALA A 183 -2.10 -11.57 20.76
CA ALA A 183 -3.11 -12.43 21.39
C ALA A 183 -3.84 -13.32 20.37
N LEU A 184 -3.99 -12.87 19.12
CA LEU A 184 -4.77 -13.55 18.09
C LEU A 184 -3.97 -14.54 17.25
N SER A 185 -2.63 -14.45 17.26
CA SER A 185 -1.75 -15.32 16.48
C SER A 185 -0.51 -15.75 17.28
N LYS A 186 0.55 -16.21 16.62
CA LYS A 186 1.74 -16.78 17.28
C LYS A 186 3.06 -16.03 16.97
N PRO A 187 3.12 -14.69 17.11
CA PRO A 187 4.32 -13.93 16.71
C PRO A 187 5.57 -14.24 17.55
N GLY A 188 5.39 -14.79 18.76
CA GLY A 188 6.47 -15.08 19.69
C GLY A 188 7.00 -13.83 20.40
N PRO A 189 7.99 -13.97 21.31
CA PRO A 189 8.42 -12.89 22.20
C PRO A 189 9.33 -11.86 21.51
N LEU A 190 9.80 -12.13 20.30
CA LEU A 190 10.79 -11.30 19.59
C LEU A 190 10.15 -10.19 18.76
N LEU A 191 8.82 -10.09 18.79
CA LEU A 191 8.03 -9.13 18.04
C LEU A 191 7.15 -8.33 18.98
N LEU A 192 7.24 -7.01 18.88
CA LEU A 192 6.45 -6.06 19.65
C LEU A 192 5.55 -5.28 18.71
N PHE A 193 4.25 -5.27 19.04
CA PHE A 193 3.22 -4.55 18.31
C PHE A 193 2.87 -3.28 19.08
N GLU A 194 3.40 -2.14 18.64
CA GLU A 194 3.11 -0.83 19.21
C GLU A 194 1.71 -0.34 18.79
N ALA A 195 1.20 0.68 19.48
CA ALA A 195 -0.03 1.35 19.07
C ALA A 195 0.10 1.96 17.66
N GLU A 196 -0.91 1.76 16.82
CA GLU A 196 -0.88 2.08 15.39
C GLU A 196 -0.74 3.58 15.15
N ILE A 197 -1.56 4.40 15.83
CA ILE A 197 -1.69 5.83 15.55
C ILE A 197 -0.38 6.59 15.84
N PRO A 198 0.28 6.43 17.00
CA PRO A 198 1.59 7.07 17.24
C PRO A 198 2.67 6.60 16.25
N ALA A 199 2.71 5.30 15.94
CA ALA A 199 3.70 4.74 15.02
C ALA A 199 3.51 5.26 13.59
N LEU A 200 2.26 5.33 13.12
CA LEU A 200 1.90 5.91 11.82
C LEU A 200 2.22 7.40 11.76
N GLN A 201 1.86 8.18 12.78
CA GLN A 201 2.11 9.62 12.81
C GLN A 201 3.61 9.93 12.63
N LEU A 202 4.48 9.17 13.30
CA LEU A 202 5.93 9.32 13.17
C LEU A 202 6.41 9.12 11.72
N GLN A 203 5.90 8.07 11.03
CA GLN A 203 6.30 7.82 9.64
C GLN A 203 5.69 8.81 8.67
N VAL A 204 4.46 9.27 8.91
CA VAL A 204 3.79 10.30 8.13
C VAL A 204 4.57 11.61 8.21
N ASP A 205 4.97 12.04 9.42
CA ASP A 205 5.78 13.24 9.60
C ASP A 205 7.12 13.13 8.87
N LYS A 206 7.78 11.97 8.97
CA LYS A 206 9.03 11.69 8.24
C LYS A 206 8.85 11.72 6.72
N LEU A 207 7.78 11.14 6.19
CA LEU A 207 7.50 11.18 4.75
C LEU A 207 7.29 12.62 4.25
N ARG A 208 6.63 13.44 5.07
CA ARG A 208 6.40 14.87 4.78
C ARG A 208 7.69 15.68 4.78
N THR A 209 8.61 15.46 5.72
CA THR A 209 9.93 16.14 5.69
C THR A 209 10.75 15.76 4.47
N LEU A 210 10.52 14.56 3.92
CA LEU A 210 11.10 14.13 2.65
C LEU A 210 10.39 14.72 1.43
N GLY A 211 9.31 15.49 1.58
CA GLY A 211 8.54 16.07 0.47
C GLY A 211 7.45 15.16 -0.13
N VAL A 212 7.10 14.05 0.52
CA VAL A 212 5.96 13.21 0.10
C VAL A 212 4.67 13.85 0.60
N ASN A 213 3.78 14.24 -0.30
CA ASN A 213 2.51 14.90 0.04
C ASN A 213 1.25 14.05 -0.17
N LYS A 214 1.40 12.84 -0.73
CA LYS A 214 0.34 11.84 -0.90
C LYS A 214 0.74 10.60 -0.13
N ILE A 215 -0.07 10.17 0.84
CA ILE A 215 0.27 9.07 1.75
C ILE A 215 -0.94 8.16 1.92
N ILE A 216 -0.75 6.87 1.69
CA ILE A 216 -1.72 5.81 1.93
C ILE A 216 -1.35 5.12 3.24
N ALA A 217 -2.33 4.92 4.12
CA ALA A 217 -2.20 4.03 5.26
C ALA A 217 -2.73 2.64 4.84
N LEU A 218 -1.89 1.63 4.86
CA LEU A 218 -2.22 0.25 4.44
C LEU A 218 -2.06 -0.67 5.64
N GLY A 219 -3.10 -1.34 6.11
CA GLY A 219 -2.92 -2.17 7.28
C GLY A 219 -4.13 -2.98 7.71
N HIS A 220 -3.95 -3.68 8.83
CA HIS A 220 -4.84 -4.73 9.30
C HIS A 220 -5.17 -4.57 10.79
N SER A 221 -5.91 -3.51 11.15
CA SER A 221 -6.39 -3.27 12.53
C SER A 221 -7.92 -3.20 12.65
N GLY A 222 -8.63 -3.45 11.55
CA GLY A 222 -10.08 -3.41 11.49
C GLY A 222 -10.66 -2.00 11.34
N PHE A 223 -11.91 -1.95 10.89
CA PHE A 223 -12.56 -0.73 10.43
C PHE A 223 -12.65 0.41 11.44
N THR A 224 -12.89 0.09 12.71
CA THR A 224 -13.01 1.11 13.75
C THR A 224 -11.67 1.81 13.94
N VAL A 225 -10.57 1.05 13.96
CA VAL A 225 -9.21 1.60 14.08
C VAL A 225 -8.83 2.36 12.82
N ASP A 226 -9.21 1.86 11.64
CA ASP A 226 -9.04 2.56 10.36
C ASP A 226 -9.67 3.96 10.37
N GLN A 227 -10.91 4.08 10.86
CA GLN A 227 -11.58 5.37 11.03
C GLN A 227 -10.86 6.26 12.05
N GLU A 228 -10.35 5.68 13.14
CA GLU A 228 -9.57 6.42 14.12
C GLU A 228 -8.24 6.94 13.54
N ILE A 229 -7.54 6.12 12.76
CA ILE A 229 -6.31 6.48 12.04
C ILE A 229 -6.61 7.65 11.10
N ALA A 230 -7.64 7.53 10.28
CA ALA A 230 -8.05 8.59 9.35
C ALA A 230 -8.35 9.92 10.08
N ARG A 231 -8.91 9.86 11.29
CA ARG A 231 -9.25 11.03 12.11
C ARG A 231 -8.04 11.63 12.84
N LYS A 232 -7.16 10.79 13.39
CA LYS A 232 -6.11 11.21 14.33
C LYS A 232 -4.74 11.40 13.67
N VAL A 233 -4.39 10.60 12.67
CA VAL A 233 -3.11 10.71 11.97
C VAL A 233 -3.17 11.91 11.04
N ARG A 234 -2.40 12.96 11.34
CA ARG A 234 -2.38 14.19 10.57
C ARG A 234 -1.26 14.15 9.55
N GLY A 235 -1.58 14.48 8.31
CA GLY A 235 -0.61 14.80 7.25
C GLY A 235 0.04 16.20 7.38
N GLY A 236 -0.29 16.99 8.41
CA GLY A 236 0.32 18.30 8.69
C GLY A 236 -0.56 19.26 9.52
N ARG A 237 0.02 20.37 10.01
CA ARG A 237 -0.73 21.48 10.63
C ARG A 237 -1.47 22.29 9.54
N GLY A 238 -2.80 22.35 9.64
CA GLY A 238 -3.61 23.37 8.94
C GLY A 238 -4.17 22.98 7.56
N ASP A 239 -3.76 21.85 6.97
CA ASP A 239 -4.25 21.47 5.65
C ASP A 239 -5.21 20.26 5.72
N ARG A 240 -6.51 20.54 5.64
CA ARG A 240 -7.57 19.53 5.49
C ARG A 240 -7.70 19.02 4.05
N ARG A 241 -6.96 19.59 3.08
CA ARG A 241 -7.16 19.32 1.63
C ARG A 241 -6.17 18.32 1.03
N THR A 242 -5.07 17.97 1.70
CA THR A 242 -4.04 17.04 1.18
C THR A 242 -4.01 15.67 1.88
N GLN A 243 -5.04 15.32 2.64
CA GLN A 243 -5.08 14.09 3.42
C GLN A 243 -6.17 13.16 2.87
N GLN A 244 -5.80 12.32 1.92
CA GLN A 244 -6.58 11.13 1.59
C GLN A 244 -5.90 9.93 2.25
N HIS A 245 -6.22 9.72 3.53
CA HIS A 245 -5.94 8.45 4.18
C HIS A 245 -7.00 7.47 3.68
N PHE A 246 -6.60 6.53 2.83
CA PHE A 246 -7.44 5.40 2.45
C PHE A 246 -7.02 4.21 3.31
N PRO A 247 -7.53 4.06 4.55
CA PRO A 247 -7.39 2.79 5.22
C PRO A 247 -8.15 1.75 4.38
N LEU A 248 -7.45 0.67 4.02
CA LEU A 248 -8.02 -0.41 3.24
C LEU A 248 -8.61 -1.44 4.21
N HIS A 249 -9.92 -1.63 4.08
CA HIS A 249 -10.81 -2.20 5.09
C HIS A 249 -10.84 -3.73 5.13
N ARG A 250 -11.04 -4.29 6.32
CA ARG A 250 -11.51 -5.66 6.60
C ARG A 250 -13.03 -5.73 6.62
N ASN A 251 -13.66 -6.52 5.73
CA ASN A 251 -15.12 -6.74 5.77
C ASN A 251 -15.55 -7.24 7.17
N PRO A 252 -16.72 -6.83 7.69
CA PRO A 252 -17.26 -7.42 8.92
C PRO A 252 -17.39 -8.94 8.73
N PRO A 253 -17.21 -9.74 9.80
CA PRO A 253 -17.40 -11.18 9.70
C PRO A 253 -18.79 -11.45 9.12
N LEU A 254 -18.84 -12.24 8.05
CA LEU A 254 -20.09 -12.79 7.54
C LEU A 254 -20.66 -13.66 8.67
N HIS A 255 -21.72 -13.16 9.32
CA HIS A 255 -22.53 -13.91 10.27
C HIS A 255 -23.31 -15.02 9.56
#